data_AF-A0A944IRD6-F1
#
_entry.id   AF-A0A944IRD6-F1
#
_cell.length_a   1.000
_cell.length_b   1.000
_cell.length_c   1.000
_cell.angle_alpha   90.00
_cell.angle_beta   90.00
_cell.angle_gamma   90.00
#
_symmetry.space_group_name_H-M   'P 1'
#
loop_
_entity.id
_entity.type
_entity.pdbx_description
1 polymer ?
#
loop_
_entity_poly.entity_id
_entity_poly.type
_entity_poly.pdbx_seq_one_letter_code
_entity_poly.pdbx_strand_id
1 'polypeptide(L)'
;MHHRSHRIRRSVAALAALVGSLTACGSDAFERCVPEESTTASAAQLVGTYEGSLTAKGVRLTLTATPGQNAGGTLTAENWPTGNFYRSKLGEAFTGSGTWEVESGRPPNSRSLLRLHFEQPELFLPGDTLDKLSIGVDAKRIFVYDNPDPDVCPDFRLQLQQN
;
A
#
# COMPACT_ATOMS: atom_id res chain seq x y z
N MET A 1 -17.49 -57.09 -56.60
CA MET A 1 -16.46 -56.90 -57.64
C MET A 1 -16.07 -55.43 -57.69
N HIS A 2 -14.77 -55.16 -57.72
CA HIS A 2 -14.14 -53.88 -58.09
C HIS A 2 -14.74 -53.31 -59.41
N HIS A 3 -14.81 -52.02 -59.72
CA HIS A 3 -13.74 -51.02 -59.87
C HIS A 3 -14.40 -49.63 -60.12
N ARG A 4 -13.90 -48.53 -59.55
CA ARG A 4 -13.15 -47.42 -60.22
C ARG A 4 -13.91 -46.70 -61.37
N SER A 5 -13.91 -45.37 -61.55
CA SER A 5 -13.14 -44.28 -60.95
C SER A 5 -13.46 -42.92 -61.63
N HIS A 6 -13.32 -41.83 -60.85
CA HIS A 6 -12.87 -40.46 -61.21
C HIS A 6 -13.75 -39.60 -62.17
N ARG A 7 -13.95 -38.29 -61.95
CA ARG A 7 -12.94 -37.23 -61.71
C ARG A 7 -13.52 -35.97 -61.04
N ILE A 8 -12.74 -35.46 -60.07
CA ILE A 8 -12.24 -34.07 -59.91
C ILE A 8 -13.25 -32.91 -60.06
N ARG A 9 -13.41 -32.13 -58.99
CA ARG A 9 -13.16 -30.66 -59.02
C ARG A 9 -12.78 -30.16 -57.63
N ARG A 10 -11.56 -29.61 -57.56
CA ARG A 10 -11.07 -28.79 -56.46
C ARG A 10 -11.80 -27.45 -56.51
N SER A 11 -12.32 -27.01 -55.36
CA SER A 11 -12.52 -25.59 -55.08
C SER A 11 -12.21 -25.37 -53.60
N VAL A 12 -11.10 -24.68 -53.35
CA VAL A 12 -10.74 -24.10 -52.06
C VAL A 12 -11.56 -22.82 -51.92
N ALA A 13 -12.35 -22.72 -50.85
CA ALA A 13 -12.87 -21.45 -50.37
C ALA A 13 -12.71 -21.44 -48.85
N ALA A 14 -11.60 -20.86 -48.39
CA ALA A 14 -11.41 -20.49 -47.01
C ALA A 14 -12.32 -19.29 -46.72
N LEU A 15 -13.23 -19.44 -45.76
CA LEU A 15 -13.96 -18.32 -45.16
C LEU A 15 -13.81 -18.45 -43.65
N ALA A 16 -12.87 -17.67 -43.14
CA ALA A 16 -12.77 -17.32 -41.74
C ALA A 16 -14.02 -16.53 -41.35
N ALA A 17 -14.71 -17.00 -40.31
CA ALA A 17 -15.63 -16.17 -39.53
C ALA A 17 -15.39 -16.51 -38.06
N LEU A 18 -14.41 -15.81 -37.48
CA LEU A 18 -14.24 -15.67 -36.05
C LEU A 18 -15.46 -14.93 -35.51
N VAL A 19 -16.43 -15.66 -34.97
CA VAL A 19 -17.41 -15.07 -34.05
C VAL A 19 -16.91 -15.41 -32.66
N GLY A 20 -15.93 -14.62 -32.21
CA GLY A 20 -15.49 -14.64 -30.82
C GLY A 20 -16.69 -14.30 -29.95
N SER A 21 -17.11 -15.27 -29.15
CA SER A 21 -17.91 -15.02 -27.96
C SER A 21 -17.18 -13.97 -27.13
N LEU A 22 -17.74 -12.76 -27.07
CA LEU A 22 -17.32 -11.68 -26.16
C LEU A 22 -17.66 -12.09 -24.72
N THR A 23 -16.94 -13.08 -24.19
CA THR A 23 -16.86 -13.35 -22.76
C THR A 23 -15.71 -12.53 -22.20
N ALA A 24 -15.95 -11.24 -21.97
CA ALA A 24 -15.07 -10.41 -21.15
C ALA A 24 -15.76 -9.09 -20.78
N CYS A 25 -16.87 -9.15 -20.05
CA CYS A 25 -17.08 -8.12 -19.04
C CYS A 25 -16.07 -8.43 -17.93
N GLY A 26 -14.84 -7.95 -18.12
CA GLY A 26 -13.84 -7.95 -17.07
C GLY A 26 -14.44 -7.20 -15.89
N SER A 27 -14.81 -7.95 -14.86
CA SER A 27 -15.05 -7.44 -13.53
C SER A 27 -13.70 -7.10 -12.89
N ASP A 28 -12.91 -6.26 -13.56
CA ASP A 28 -11.78 -5.61 -12.92
C ASP A 28 -12.40 -4.44 -12.16
N ALA A 29 -12.93 -4.75 -10.97
CA ALA A 29 -13.02 -3.74 -9.93
C ALA A 29 -11.64 -3.12 -9.86
N PHE A 30 -11.50 -1.85 -10.29
CA PHE A 30 -10.23 -1.13 -10.32
C PHE A 30 -9.44 -1.47 -9.06
N GLU A 31 -8.35 -2.23 -9.21
CA GLU A 31 -7.55 -2.63 -8.07
C GLU A 31 -6.96 -1.34 -7.49
N ARG A 32 -7.53 -0.88 -6.37
CA ARG A 32 -7.10 0.35 -5.73
C ARG A 32 -5.62 0.21 -5.38
N CYS A 33 -4.85 1.26 -5.68
CA CYS A 33 -3.40 1.31 -5.44
C CYS A 33 -3.03 1.06 -3.98
N VAL A 34 -3.89 1.48 -3.06
CA VAL A 34 -3.89 1.08 -1.65
C VAL A 34 -5.29 0.65 -1.23
N PRO A 35 -5.45 -0.19 -0.21
CA PRO A 35 -6.76 -0.48 0.37
C PRO A 35 -7.43 0.79 0.90
N GLU A 36 -8.74 0.71 1.10
CA GLU A 36 -9.49 1.77 1.78
C GLU A 36 -9.04 1.95 3.23
N GLU A 37 -9.19 3.18 3.74
CA GLU A 37 -8.85 3.50 5.12
C GLU A 37 -9.65 2.63 6.09
N SER A 38 -8.93 1.98 7.00
CA SER A 38 -9.49 1.12 8.01
C SER A 38 -10.10 1.95 9.13
N THR A 39 -11.29 1.54 9.57
CA THR A 39 -11.95 2.08 10.77
C THR A 39 -11.71 1.22 12.01
N THR A 40 -11.02 0.09 11.86
CA THR A 40 -10.91 -0.95 12.90
C THR A 40 -9.49 -1.52 13.04
N ALA A 41 -8.50 -0.96 12.34
CA ALA A 41 -7.12 -1.40 12.45
C ALA A 41 -6.64 -1.29 13.90
N SER A 42 -5.96 -2.34 14.36
CA SER A 42 -5.42 -2.44 15.71
C SER A 42 -3.90 -2.40 15.70
N ALA A 43 -3.30 -2.00 16.82
CA ALA A 43 -1.84 -1.97 16.96
C ALA A 43 -1.22 -3.36 16.70
N ALA A 44 -1.81 -4.42 17.21
CA ALA A 44 -1.29 -5.79 17.03
C ALA A 44 -1.18 -6.19 15.55
N GLN A 45 -2.09 -5.72 14.68
CA GLN A 45 -2.05 -6.00 13.24
C GLN A 45 -0.95 -5.23 12.51
N LEU A 46 -0.50 -4.09 13.05
CA LEU A 46 0.48 -3.23 12.40
C LEU A 46 1.93 -3.59 12.71
N VAL A 47 2.19 -4.49 13.67
CA VAL A 47 3.54 -4.90 14.02
C VAL A 47 4.23 -5.57 12.84
N GLY A 48 5.45 -5.11 12.53
CA GLY A 48 6.28 -5.66 11.47
C GLY A 48 7.12 -4.60 10.75
N THR A 49 7.71 -4.99 9.63
CA THR A 49 8.56 -4.12 8.80
C THR A 49 7.82 -3.74 7.53
N TYR A 50 7.78 -2.44 7.25
CA TYR A 50 7.17 -1.87 6.06
C TYR A 50 8.24 -1.37 5.11
N GLU A 51 8.04 -1.59 3.82
CA GLU A 51 8.89 -1.04 2.77
C GLU A 51 8.14 -0.10 1.85
N GLY A 52 8.78 1.01 1.53
CA GLY A 52 8.21 2.02 0.68
C GLY A 52 8.34 1.72 -0.81
N SER A 53 7.35 2.18 -1.56
CA SER A 53 7.31 2.14 -3.02
C SER A 53 7.18 3.56 -3.58
N LEU A 54 7.42 3.72 -4.90
CA LEU A 54 7.37 5.03 -5.58
C LEU A 54 8.25 6.10 -4.91
N THR A 55 7.68 7.19 -4.42
CA THR A 55 8.42 8.29 -3.79
C THR A 55 8.98 7.88 -2.42
N ALA A 56 8.39 6.85 -1.80
CA ALA A 56 8.90 6.24 -0.58
C ALA A 56 9.93 5.11 -0.86
N LYS A 57 10.39 4.93 -2.09
CA LYS A 57 11.36 3.85 -2.40
C LYS A 57 12.61 3.99 -1.54
N GLY A 58 12.94 2.90 -0.83
CA GLY A 58 14.09 2.85 0.09
C GLY A 58 13.78 3.32 1.51
N VAL A 59 12.57 3.81 1.78
CA VAL A 59 12.07 4.04 3.14
C VAL A 59 11.76 2.69 3.79
N ARG A 60 12.18 2.52 5.04
CA ARG A 60 11.80 1.38 5.88
C ARG A 60 11.25 1.88 7.21
N LEU A 61 10.15 1.29 7.65
CA LEU A 61 9.56 1.54 8.96
C LEU A 61 9.35 0.21 9.66
N THR A 62 9.90 0.06 10.85
CA THR A 62 9.69 -1.13 11.69
C THR A 62 8.90 -0.72 12.91
N LEU A 63 7.76 -1.39 13.12
CA LEU A 63 6.87 -1.18 14.26
C LEU A 63 6.92 -2.43 15.15
N THR A 64 7.24 -2.24 16.42
CA THR A 64 7.21 -3.32 17.42
C THR A 64 6.23 -2.96 18.52
N ALA A 65 5.51 -3.96 19.04
CA ALA A 65 4.63 -3.75 20.20
C ALA A 65 5.45 -3.56 21.48
N THR A 66 5.01 -2.66 22.35
CA THR A 66 5.54 -2.56 23.71
C THR A 66 4.71 -3.47 24.64
N PRO A 67 5.33 -4.39 25.38
CA PRO A 67 4.60 -5.23 26.33
C PRO A 67 3.75 -4.41 27.31
N GLY A 68 2.47 -4.75 27.43
CA GLY A 68 1.52 -4.05 28.31
C GLY A 68 0.88 -2.79 27.71
N GLN A 69 1.25 -2.39 26.48
CA GLN A 69 0.57 -1.33 25.73
C GLN A 69 -0.28 -1.95 24.62
N ASN A 70 -1.59 -1.68 24.64
CA ASN A 70 -2.53 -2.23 23.65
C ASN A 70 -2.70 -1.34 22.41
N ALA A 71 -2.20 -0.11 22.47
CA ALA A 71 -2.43 0.91 21.45
C ALA A 71 -1.20 1.21 20.58
N GLY A 72 -0.03 0.62 20.84
CA GLY A 72 1.19 1.00 20.15
C GLY A 72 2.46 0.32 20.66
N GLY A 73 3.60 0.94 20.36
CA GLY A 73 4.89 0.52 20.87
C GLY A 73 6.05 1.36 20.39
N THR A 74 7.18 0.74 20.06
CA THR A 74 8.39 1.43 19.57
C THR A 74 8.54 1.32 18.07
N LEU A 75 9.14 2.34 17.45
CA LEU A 75 9.43 2.38 16.02
C LEU A 75 10.92 2.60 15.77
N THR A 76 11.37 2.11 14.62
CA THR A 76 12.58 2.60 13.94
C THR A 76 12.25 2.93 12.49
N ALA A 77 12.83 3.99 11.95
CA ALA A 77 12.68 4.37 10.56
C ALA A 77 14.03 4.60 9.90
N GLU A 78 14.16 4.18 8.65
CA GLU A 78 15.33 4.38 7.81
C GLU A 78 14.92 5.18 6.58
N ASN A 79 15.76 6.16 6.20
CA ASN A 79 15.52 7.04 5.07
C ASN A 79 14.17 7.78 5.14
N TRP A 80 13.71 8.12 6.35
CA TRP A 80 12.44 8.80 6.59
C TRP A 80 12.51 10.26 6.14
N PRO A 81 11.47 10.82 5.50
CA PRO A 81 11.49 12.22 5.04
C PRO A 81 11.62 13.20 6.21
N THR A 82 12.63 14.07 6.19
CA THR A 82 12.93 14.99 7.30
C THR A 82 11.86 16.05 7.55
N GLY A 83 11.10 16.42 6.51
CA GLY A 83 10.23 17.60 6.55
C GLY A 83 11.02 18.91 6.44
N ASN A 84 10.31 20.01 6.17
CA ASN A 84 10.97 21.28 5.79
C ASN A 84 11.78 21.90 6.93
N PHE A 85 11.29 21.80 8.16
CA PHE A 85 11.86 22.50 9.31
C PHE A 85 13.28 22.01 9.64
N TYR A 86 13.51 20.70 9.61
CA TYR A 86 14.80 20.10 9.93
C TYR A 86 15.69 19.82 8.70
N ARG A 87 15.21 20.07 7.47
CA ARG A 87 15.94 19.72 6.24
C ARG A 87 17.33 20.33 6.16
N SER A 88 17.52 21.57 6.59
CA SER A 88 18.85 22.22 6.56
C SER A 88 19.86 21.57 7.52
N LYS A 89 19.38 20.86 8.55
CA LYS A 89 20.20 20.23 9.58
C LYS A 89 20.44 18.75 9.31
N LEU A 90 19.38 18.02 8.96
CA LEU A 90 19.43 16.55 8.83
C LEU A 90 19.52 16.09 7.37
N GLY A 91 19.35 17.00 6.40
CA GLY A 91 19.23 16.65 4.97
C GLY A 91 17.80 16.25 4.59
N GLU A 92 17.66 15.66 3.40
CA GLU A 92 16.34 15.28 2.84
C GLU A 92 15.65 14.16 3.63
N ALA A 93 16.45 13.25 4.19
CA ALA A 93 15.97 12.10 4.92
C ALA A 93 16.85 11.79 6.13
N PHE A 94 16.28 11.09 7.12
CA PHE A 94 16.96 10.69 8.34
C PHE A 94 16.71 9.22 8.69
N THR A 95 17.55 8.69 9.57
CA THR A 95 17.28 7.45 10.30
C THR A 95 16.97 7.81 11.74
N GLY A 96 15.90 7.26 12.29
CA GLY A 96 15.38 7.68 13.59
C GLY A 96 14.62 6.58 14.32
N SER A 97 14.22 6.90 15.54
CA SER A 97 13.50 6.00 16.43
C SER A 97 12.56 6.77 17.34
N GLY A 98 11.63 6.05 17.96
CA GLY A 98 10.75 6.60 18.98
C GLY A 98 9.58 5.67 19.26
N THR A 99 8.38 6.24 19.39
CA THR A 99 7.16 5.49 19.72
C THR A 99 6.08 5.68 18.67
N TRP A 100 5.13 4.76 18.60
CA TRP A 100 3.98 4.85 17.72
C TRP A 100 2.71 4.42 18.43
N GLU A 101 1.58 4.87 17.93
CA GLU A 101 0.26 4.46 18.40
C GLU A 101 -0.78 4.43 17.26
N VAL A 102 -1.84 3.67 17.47
CA VAL A 102 -3.05 3.75 16.63
C VAL A 102 -4.04 4.71 17.30
N GLU A 103 -4.25 5.85 16.66
CA GLU A 103 -5.31 6.78 17.00
C GLU A 103 -6.62 6.26 16.41
N SER A 104 -7.59 5.91 17.26
CA SER A 104 -8.93 5.57 16.81
C SER A 104 -9.71 6.83 16.45
N GLY A 105 -10.28 6.85 15.25
CA GLY A 105 -11.09 7.96 14.78
C GLY A 105 -12.34 8.16 15.65
N ARG A 106 -12.75 9.42 15.81
CA ARG A 106 -14.00 9.78 16.48
C ARG A 106 -15.10 10.03 15.45
N PRO A 107 -16.38 9.73 15.76
CA PRO A 107 -17.48 10.07 14.86
C PRO A 107 -17.47 11.55 14.45
N PRO A 108 -17.84 11.89 13.21
CA PRO A 108 -18.37 11.00 12.17
C PRO A 108 -17.29 10.26 11.35
N ASN A 109 -16.03 10.68 11.45
CA ASN A 109 -14.92 10.13 10.66
C ASN A 109 -14.10 9.15 11.52
N SER A 110 -14.66 7.95 11.72
CA SER A 110 -14.11 6.89 12.58
C SER A 110 -12.90 6.14 11.98
N ARG A 111 -12.04 6.83 11.22
CA ARG A 111 -10.85 6.24 10.56
C ARG A 111 -9.72 6.07 11.59
N SER A 112 -9.10 4.90 11.61
CA SER A 112 -7.91 4.65 12.41
C SER A 112 -6.68 5.24 11.71
N LEU A 113 -5.85 5.94 12.46
CA LEU A 113 -4.62 6.57 11.95
C LEU A 113 -3.42 6.04 12.72
N LEU A 114 -2.31 5.84 12.02
CA LEU A 114 -1.02 5.55 12.64
C LEU A 114 -0.34 6.87 12.98
N ARG A 115 -0.02 7.07 14.25
CA ARG A 115 0.79 8.21 14.72
C ARG A 115 2.19 7.74 15.05
N LEU A 116 3.17 8.49 14.59
CA LEU A 116 4.58 8.27 14.82
C LEU A 116 5.12 9.43 15.66
N HIS A 117 5.89 9.10 16.68
CA HIS A 117 6.52 10.04 17.60
C HIS A 117 8.02 9.81 17.54
N PHE A 118 8.72 10.62 16.75
CA PHE A 118 10.17 10.54 16.63
C PHE A 118 10.86 11.28 17.77
N GLU A 119 11.76 10.58 18.46
CA GLU A 119 12.58 11.09 19.55
C GLU A 119 14.06 11.22 19.14
N GLN A 120 14.44 10.57 18.03
CA GLN A 120 15.76 10.64 17.42
C GLN A 120 15.64 10.82 15.90
N PRO A 121 16.60 11.52 15.25
CA PRO A 121 17.78 12.18 15.84
C PRO A 121 17.46 13.49 16.57
N GLU A 122 16.26 14.02 16.39
CA GLU A 122 15.75 15.22 17.06
C GLU A 122 14.38 14.89 17.68
N LEU A 123 13.94 15.72 18.62
CA LEU A 123 12.55 15.69 19.06
C LEU A 123 11.69 16.40 18.01
N PHE A 124 10.96 15.64 17.21
CA PHE A 124 10.04 16.20 16.21
C PHE A 124 8.70 16.54 16.86
N LEU A 125 8.22 17.76 16.63
CA LEU A 125 6.86 18.16 16.96
C LEU A 125 5.89 17.69 15.87
N PRO A 126 4.57 17.64 16.16
CA PRO A 126 3.59 17.24 15.17
C PRO A 126 3.67 18.09 13.90
N GLY A 127 3.79 17.42 12.74
CA GLY A 127 3.93 18.06 11.43
C GLY A 127 5.35 18.54 11.06
N ASP A 128 6.36 18.37 11.92
CA ASP A 128 7.75 18.67 11.57
C ASP A 128 8.31 17.69 10.52
N THR A 129 7.74 16.48 10.49
CA THR A 129 7.98 15.40 9.53
C THR A 129 6.64 14.71 9.21
N LEU A 130 6.64 13.71 8.33
CA LEU A 130 5.50 12.83 8.13
C LEU A 130 5.32 11.94 9.36
N ASP A 131 4.41 12.32 10.24
CA ASP A 131 4.18 11.75 11.58
C ASP A 131 2.79 11.15 11.75
N LYS A 132 1.89 11.34 10.77
CA LYS A 132 0.54 10.80 10.77
C LYS A 132 0.24 10.15 9.44
N LEU A 133 -0.17 8.88 9.48
CA LEU A 133 -0.45 8.07 8.29
C LEU A 133 -1.84 7.46 8.36
N SER A 134 -2.49 7.36 7.21
CA SER A 134 -3.67 6.54 7.01
C SER A 134 -3.28 5.06 7.02
N ILE A 135 -4.20 4.21 7.49
CA ILE A 135 -4.01 2.76 7.54
C ILE A 135 -4.98 2.11 6.56
N GLY A 136 -4.48 1.39 5.56
CA GLY A 136 -5.30 0.60 4.64
C GLY A 136 -5.11 -0.89 4.87
N VAL A 137 -6.19 -1.64 5.02
CA VAL A 137 -6.15 -3.10 5.20
C VAL A 137 -7.11 -3.78 4.23
N ASP A 138 -6.59 -4.72 3.44
CA ASP A 138 -7.40 -5.68 2.69
C ASP A 138 -7.05 -7.13 3.10
N ALA A 139 -7.68 -8.13 2.47
CA ALA A 139 -7.49 -9.53 2.81
C ALA A 139 -6.04 -10.05 2.64
N LYS A 140 -5.20 -9.34 1.90
CA LYS A 140 -3.84 -9.75 1.55
C LYS A 140 -2.78 -8.76 2.03
N ARG A 141 -3.11 -7.48 2.16
CA ARG A 141 -2.13 -6.41 2.27
C ARG A 141 -2.50 -5.44 3.40
N ILE A 142 -1.47 -4.97 4.09
CA ILE A 142 -1.54 -3.86 5.03
C ILE A 142 -0.63 -2.76 4.50
N PHE A 143 -1.18 -1.56 4.38
CA PHE A 143 -0.46 -0.36 3.95
C PHE A 143 -0.59 0.74 5.00
N VAL A 144 0.45 1.55 5.09
CA VAL A 144 0.41 2.86 5.70
C VAL A 144 0.85 3.91 4.68
N TYR A 145 0.14 5.01 4.59
CA TYR A 145 0.34 6.00 3.52
C TYR A 145 -0.01 7.41 3.99
N ASP A 146 0.61 8.41 3.36
CA ASP A 146 0.19 9.79 3.53
C ASP A 146 -1.25 9.93 3.02
N ASN A 147 -2.16 10.56 3.75
CA ASN A 147 -3.58 10.59 3.37
C ASN A 147 -3.78 11.52 2.15
N PRO A 148 -3.87 11.00 0.91
CA PRO A 148 -4.29 11.83 -0.18
C PRO A 148 -5.82 11.79 -0.17
N ASP A 149 -6.43 12.73 -0.87
CA ASP A 149 -7.81 12.57 -1.30
C ASP A 149 -8.12 11.10 -1.69
N PRO A 150 -9.21 10.47 -1.23
CA PRO A 150 -9.53 9.07 -1.51
C PRO A 150 -9.60 8.73 -3.00
N ASP A 151 -9.74 9.75 -3.87
CA ASP A 151 -9.74 9.60 -5.32
C ASP A 151 -8.33 9.64 -5.95
N VAL A 152 -7.29 9.88 -5.14
CA VAL A 152 -5.89 9.99 -5.57
C VAL A 152 -5.03 8.92 -4.91
N CYS A 153 -4.20 8.27 -5.71
CA CYS A 153 -3.24 7.31 -5.18
C CYS A 153 -2.14 7.99 -4.38
N PRO A 154 -1.83 7.52 -3.15
CA PRO A 154 -0.73 8.06 -2.39
C PRO A 154 0.59 7.78 -3.07
N ASP A 155 1.38 8.85 -3.24
CA ASP A 155 2.76 8.76 -3.70
C ASP A 155 3.63 8.15 -2.60
N PHE A 156 3.45 8.59 -1.34
CA PHE A 156 4.14 8.04 -0.19
C PHE A 156 3.33 6.91 0.44
N ARG A 157 3.76 5.67 0.18
CA ARG A 157 3.10 4.48 0.75
C ARG A 157 4.11 3.41 1.09
N LEU A 158 3.87 2.78 2.23
CA LEU A 158 4.67 1.67 2.74
C LEU A 158 3.76 0.45 2.87
N GLN A 159 4.24 -0.69 2.39
CA GLN A 159 3.54 -1.96 2.49
C GLN A 159 4.21 -2.83 3.55
N LEU A 160 3.42 -3.45 4.42
CA LEU A 160 3.90 -4.46 5.35
C LEU A 160 4.51 -5.61 4.55
N GLN A 161 5.76 -5.97 4.86
CA GLN A 161 6.41 -7.13 4.26
C GLN A 161 5.71 -8.41 4.72
N GLN A 162 5.36 -9.26 3.77
CA GLN A 162 4.92 -10.62 4.05
C GLN A 162 6.16 -11.48 4.29
N ASN A 163 6.25 -12.07 5.48
CA ASN A 163 7.26 -13.10 5.78
C ASN A 163 6.91 -14.44 5.14
#